data_AF-A0A2I0CRI3-F1
#
_entry.id   AF-A0A2I0CRI3-F1
#
_cell.length_a   1.000
_cell.length_b   1.000
_cell.length_c   1.000
_cell.angle_alpha   90.00
_cell.angle_beta   90.00
_cell.angle_gamma   90.00
#
_symmetry.space_group_name_H-M   'P 1'
#
loop_
_entity.id
_entity.type
_entity.pdbx_description
1 polymer ?
#
loop_
_entity_poly.entity_id
_entity_poly.type
_entity_poly.pdbx_seq_one_letter_code
_entity_poly.pdbx_strand_id
1 'polypeptide(L)'
;MSDKQFKPRAARLALLALLAFPAWAATQTALDPTQAPRSASPSASPAAAEAPLRLQAIVLAGAQRYAVIDGQQRRVGDWLGEARILAIDSQAVKLQRHDQVQWLRLAPSIVQPSR
;
A
#
# COMPACT_ATOMS: atom_id res chain seq x y z
N MET A 1 26.39 87.40 -19.43
CA MET A 1 26.94 86.09 -19.04
C MET A 1 25.85 85.34 -18.30
N SER A 2 25.04 84.62 -19.06
CA SER A 2 23.71 84.14 -18.68
C SER A 2 23.62 82.68 -19.17
N ASP A 3 22.87 81.78 -18.55
CA ASP A 3 21.42 81.82 -18.67
C ASP A 3 20.72 80.99 -17.58
N LYS A 4 19.77 81.68 -16.93
CA LYS A 4 18.38 81.27 -16.71
C LYS A 4 18.11 80.01 -15.89
N GLN A 5 17.89 80.25 -14.60
CA GLN A 5 16.58 80.09 -13.95
C GLN A 5 15.54 79.25 -14.71
N PHE A 6 15.16 78.08 -14.18
CA PHE A 6 13.79 77.56 -14.31
C PHE A 6 13.44 76.70 -13.09
N LYS A 7 12.61 77.25 -12.19
CA LYS A 7 11.86 76.47 -11.19
C LYS A 7 10.38 76.49 -11.58
N PRO A 8 9.78 75.38 -12.02
CA PRO A 8 8.33 75.29 -12.09
C PRO A 8 7.79 74.65 -10.80
N ARG A 9 7.16 75.51 -9.98
CA ARG A 9 6.24 75.14 -8.91
C ARG A 9 5.05 74.38 -9.51
N ALA A 10 5.05 73.06 -9.42
CA ALA A 10 3.87 72.24 -9.68
C ALA A 10 3.89 71.03 -8.73
N ALA A 11 3.89 71.34 -7.44
CA ALA A 11 3.28 70.47 -6.45
C ALA A 11 1.88 70.03 -6.95
N ARG A 12 1.49 68.80 -6.57
CA ARG A 12 0.11 68.25 -6.55
C ARG A 12 -0.35 67.31 -7.66
N LEU A 13 0.48 66.89 -8.62
CA LEU A 13 0.00 65.96 -9.68
C LEU A 13 0.79 64.66 -9.88
N ALA A 14 1.73 64.33 -8.98
CA ALA A 14 2.38 63.01 -9.00
C ALA A 14 2.02 62.13 -7.79
N LEU A 15 0.95 62.47 -7.06
CA LEU A 15 0.32 61.61 -6.04
C LEU A 15 -0.56 60.50 -6.67
N LEU A 16 -0.61 60.40 -8.00
CA LEU A 16 -1.53 59.53 -8.75
C LEU A 16 -0.84 58.53 -9.69
N ALA A 17 0.49 58.41 -9.65
CA ALA A 17 1.22 57.41 -10.44
C ALA A 17 1.51 56.10 -9.67
N LEU A 18 1.05 55.99 -8.41
CA LEU A 18 1.36 54.87 -7.50
C LEU A 18 0.24 53.79 -7.47
N LEU A 19 -0.47 53.55 -8.57
CA LEU A 19 -1.58 52.57 -8.61
C LEU A 19 -1.57 51.58 -9.78
N ALA A 20 -0.50 51.54 -10.59
CA ALA A 20 -0.41 50.60 -11.70
C ALA A 20 0.66 49.53 -11.46
N PHE A 21 0.51 48.74 -10.39
CA PHE A 21 1.18 47.44 -10.30
C PHE A 21 0.10 46.35 -10.37
N PRO A 22 -0.06 45.65 -11.52
CA PRO A 22 -0.85 44.44 -11.53
C PRO A 22 -0.09 43.39 -10.71
N ALA A 23 -0.65 43.02 -9.56
CA ALA A 23 -0.17 41.88 -8.80
C ALA A 23 -0.47 40.61 -9.63
N TRP A 24 0.55 40.06 -10.29
CA TRP A 24 0.49 38.72 -10.87
C TRP A 24 0.29 37.70 -9.75
N ALA A 25 -0.96 37.33 -9.50
CA ALA A 25 -1.30 36.20 -8.65
C ALA A 25 -0.94 34.90 -9.41
N ALA A 26 0.31 34.45 -9.26
CA ALA A 26 0.69 33.09 -9.64
C ALA A 26 -0.02 32.13 -8.69
N THR A 27 -1.18 31.64 -9.10
CA THR A 27 -1.89 30.55 -8.43
C THR A 27 -1.07 29.29 -8.68
N GLN A 28 -0.15 29.00 -7.76
CA GLN A 28 0.57 27.74 -7.74
C GLN A 28 -0.45 26.67 -7.32
N THR A 29 -1.03 26.00 -8.31
CA THR A 29 -1.88 24.84 -8.11
C THR A 29 -1.01 23.77 -7.46
N ALA A 30 -1.10 23.66 -6.13
CA ALA A 30 -0.52 22.57 -5.38
C ALA A 30 -1.17 21.28 -5.90
N LEU A 31 -0.48 20.59 -6.80
CA LEU A 31 -0.82 19.24 -7.23
C LEU A 31 -0.64 18.37 -6.00
N ASP A 32 -1.75 18.02 -5.36
CA ASP A 32 -1.75 17.11 -4.22
C ASP A 32 -1.23 15.73 -4.67
N PRO A 33 -0.07 15.28 -4.15
CA PRO A 33 0.52 13.99 -4.49
C PRO A 33 -0.20 12.80 -3.83
N THR A 34 -1.34 13.02 -3.14
CA THR A 34 -2.21 11.94 -2.66
C THR A 34 -3.33 11.58 -3.64
N GLN A 35 -3.06 11.64 -4.95
CA GLN A 35 -3.93 10.94 -5.89
C GLN A 35 -3.78 9.43 -5.68
N ALA A 36 -4.73 8.85 -4.95
CA ALA A 36 -4.92 7.42 -4.85
C ALA A 36 -5.04 6.82 -6.26
N PRO A 37 -4.40 5.67 -6.54
CA PRO A 37 -4.42 5.07 -7.86
C PRO A 37 -5.86 4.85 -8.30
N ARG A 38 -6.23 5.43 -9.44
CA ARG A 38 -7.49 5.13 -10.12
C ARG A 38 -7.51 3.63 -10.37
N SER A 39 -8.41 2.93 -9.70
CA SER A 39 -8.70 1.52 -9.92
C SER A 39 -8.90 1.28 -11.41
N ALA A 40 -7.95 0.56 -12.01
CA ALA A 40 -8.07 0.10 -13.37
C ALA A 40 -9.32 -0.79 -13.48
N SER A 41 -10.20 -0.50 -14.43
CA SER A 41 -11.28 -1.39 -14.83
C SER A 41 -10.73 -2.80 -15.07
N PRO A 42 -11.50 -3.86 -14.79
CA PRO A 42 -11.03 -5.23 -14.91
C PRO A 42 -10.87 -5.57 -16.40
N SER A 43 -9.67 -5.34 -16.92
CA SER A 43 -9.21 -6.01 -18.13
C SER A 43 -9.15 -7.49 -17.79
N ALA A 44 -9.89 -8.30 -18.57
CA ALA A 44 -10.05 -9.75 -18.49
C ALA A 44 -9.19 -10.42 -17.41
N SER A 45 -9.83 -10.82 -16.31
CA SER A 45 -9.15 -11.41 -15.16
C SER A 45 -8.23 -12.54 -15.62
N PRO A 46 -6.88 -12.38 -15.59
CA PRO A 46 -6.05 -13.55 -15.48
C PRO A 46 -6.52 -14.22 -14.18
N ALA A 47 -6.76 -15.53 -14.19
CA ALA A 47 -7.15 -16.28 -13.00
C ALA A 47 -6.32 -15.77 -11.83
N ALA A 48 -6.96 -15.11 -10.86
CA ALA A 48 -6.27 -14.45 -9.78
C ALA A 48 -5.41 -15.52 -9.14
N ALA A 49 -4.09 -15.39 -9.26
CA ALA A 49 -3.18 -16.35 -8.68
C ALA A 49 -3.46 -16.35 -7.18
N GLU A 50 -4.11 -17.40 -6.71
CA GLU A 50 -4.52 -17.54 -5.32
C GLU A 50 -3.25 -17.42 -4.49
N ALA A 51 -3.25 -16.50 -3.52
CA ALA A 51 -2.08 -16.26 -2.70
C ALA A 51 -1.61 -17.61 -2.11
N PRO A 52 -0.31 -17.91 -2.14
CA PRO A 52 0.17 -19.20 -1.70
C PRO A 52 -0.16 -19.38 -0.22
N LEU A 53 -0.96 -20.42 0.09
CA LEU A 53 -1.22 -20.83 1.47
C LEU A 53 0.11 -20.97 2.22
N ARG A 54 0.17 -20.45 3.44
CA ARG A 54 1.36 -20.56 4.27
C ARG A 54 1.02 -21.29 5.56
N LEU A 55 1.77 -22.35 5.85
CA LEU A 55 1.70 -23.06 7.12
C LEU A 55 2.68 -22.42 8.10
N GLN A 56 2.15 -21.80 9.15
CA GLN A 56 2.96 -21.10 10.15
C GLN A 56 3.30 -21.98 11.34
N ALA A 57 2.36 -22.79 11.82
CA ALA A 57 2.57 -23.62 13.00
C ALA A 57 1.79 -24.93 12.90
N ILE A 58 2.29 -25.94 13.61
CA ILE A 58 1.60 -27.21 13.85
C ILE A 58 1.67 -27.46 15.35
N VAL A 59 0.53 -27.79 15.95
CA VAL A 59 0.42 -28.11 17.37
C VAL A 59 -0.08 -29.54 17.51
N LEU A 60 0.77 -30.37 18.11
CA LEU A 60 0.48 -31.77 18.43
C LEU A 60 0.74 -31.98 19.93
N ALA A 61 -0.21 -31.56 20.78
CA ALA A 61 -0.06 -31.58 22.24
C ALA A 61 -1.23 -32.31 22.90
N GLY A 62 -1.00 -33.54 23.36
CA GLY A 62 -2.03 -34.38 23.98
C GLY A 62 -3.24 -34.57 23.04
N ALA A 63 -4.40 -34.08 23.48
CA ALA A 63 -5.64 -34.10 22.68
C ALA A 63 -5.73 -32.96 21.64
N GLN A 64 -4.89 -31.92 21.74
CA GLN A 64 -4.90 -30.81 20.80
C GLN A 64 -4.06 -31.16 19.56
N ARG A 65 -4.73 -31.23 18.40
CA ARG A 65 -4.11 -31.40 17.09
C ARG A 65 -4.71 -30.41 16.11
N TYR A 66 -3.93 -29.41 15.72
CA TYR A 66 -4.34 -28.40 14.74
C TYR A 66 -3.11 -27.77 14.06
N ALA A 67 -3.34 -27.18 12.90
CA ALA A 67 -2.39 -26.39 12.16
C ALA A 67 -2.80 -24.92 12.18
N VAL A 68 -1.84 -24.00 12.15
CA VAL A 68 -2.11 -22.58 11.90
C VAL A 68 -1.74 -22.31 10.45
N ILE A 69 -2.77 -22.01 9.65
CA ILE A 69 -2.67 -21.72 8.22
C ILE A 69 -3.27 -20.34 8.00
N ASP A 70 -2.49 -19.47 7.38
CA ASP A 70 -2.79 -18.05 7.18
C ASP A 70 -3.27 -17.34 8.46
N GLY A 71 -2.67 -17.70 9.60
CA GLY A 71 -2.98 -17.13 10.91
C GLY A 71 -4.24 -17.71 11.58
N GLN A 72 -4.93 -18.66 10.94
CA GLN A 72 -6.12 -19.30 11.51
C GLN A 72 -5.84 -20.74 11.93
N GLN A 73 -6.41 -21.15 13.06
CA GLN A 73 -6.37 -22.54 13.50
C GLN A 73 -7.28 -23.40 12.62
N ARG A 74 -6.75 -24.53 12.16
CA ARG A 74 -7.41 -25.48 11.27
C ARG A 74 -7.17 -26.91 11.72
N ARG A 75 -8.19 -27.75 11.59
CA ARG A 75 -8.21 -29.16 12.00
C ARG A 75 -8.41 -30.05 10.79
N VAL A 76 -8.15 -31.35 10.98
CA VAL A 76 -8.46 -32.35 9.95
C VAL A 76 -9.95 -32.28 9.61
N GLY A 77 -10.25 -32.25 8.31
CA GLY A 77 -11.61 -32.12 7.79
C GLY A 77 -12.02 -30.69 7.43
N ASP A 78 -11.32 -29.66 7.95
CA ASP A 78 -11.60 -28.26 7.65
C ASP A 78 -11.29 -27.92 6.18
N TRP A 79 -11.97 -26.88 5.69
CA TRP A 79 -11.79 -26.32 4.35
C TRP A 79 -10.96 -25.04 4.37
N LEU A 80 -10.17 -24.87 3.32
CA LEU A 80 -9.27 -23.76 3.03
C LEU A 80 -9.47 -23.34 1.57
N GLY A 81 -10.45 -22.48 1.33
CA GLY A 81 -10.93 -22.22 -0.03
C GLY A 81 -11.46 -23.51 -0.65
N GLU A 82 -10.84 -23.95 -1.75
CA GLU A 82 -11.18 -25.19 -2.47
C GLU A 82 -10.41 -26.42 -1.96
N ALA A 83 -9.53 -26.26 -0.98
CA ALA A 83 -8.72 -27.34 -0.43
C ALA A 83 -9.30 -27.88 0.89
N ARG A 84 -9.27 -29.20 1.08
CA ARG A 84 -9.65 -29.87 2.33
C ARG A 84 -8.43 -30.41 3.04
N ILE A 85 -8.38 -30.26 4.37
CA ILE A 85 -7.33 -30.87 5.20
C ILE A 85 -7.63 -32.37 5.37
N LEU A 86 -6.73 -33.22 4.88
CA LEU A 86 -6.81 -34.67 5.04
C LEU A 86 -6.05 -35.17 6.26
N ALA A 87 -4.90 -34.58 6.55
CA ALA A 87 -4.04 -34.99 7.67
C ALA A 87 -3.17 -33.82 8.13
N ILE A 88 -2.81 -33.83 9.42
CA ILE A 88 -1.87 -32.90 10.04
C ILE A 88 -0.74 -33.74 10.64
N ASP A 89 0.42 -33.71 10.00
CA ASP A 89 1.64 -34.38 10.45
C ASP A 89 2.57 -33.38 11.16
N SER A 90 3.69 -33.85 11.70
CA SER A 90 4.61 -33.03 12.51
C SER A 90 5.30 -31.88 11.76
N GLN A 91 5.40 -31.96 10.43
CA GLN A 91 6.10 -30.95 9.61
C GLN A 91 5.31 -30.47 8.39
N ALA A 92 4.16 -31.09 8.12
CA ALA A 92 3.36 -30.80 6.94
C ALA A 92 1.88 -31.07 7.18
N VAL A 93 1.06 -30.42 6.36
CA VAL A 93 -0.38 -30.66 6.28
C VAL A 93 -0.69 -31.21 4.89
N LYS A 94 -1.38 -32.36 4.86
CA LYS A 94 -1.86 -32.97 3.62
C LYS A 94 -3.19 -32.34 3.25
N LEU A 95 -3.23 -31.73 2.08
CA LEU A 95 -4.42 -31.08 1.54
C LEU A 95 -4.89 -31.83 0.29
N GLN A 96 -6.19 -31.87 0.08
CA GLN A 96 -6.80 -32.27 -1.19
C GLN A 96 -7.44 -31.05 -1.82
N ARG A 97 -7.08 -30.74 -3.07
CA ARG A 97 -7.69 -29.66 -3.84
C ARG A 97 -8.11 -30.27 -5.17
N HIS A 98 -9.41 -30.24 -5.46
CA HIS A 98 -9.99 -31.02 -6.56
C HIS A 98 -9.61 -32.52 -6.41
N ASP A 99 -8.99 -33.12 -7.42
CA ASP A 99 -8.49 -34.51 -7.40
C ASP A 99 -7.00 -34.62 -7.10
N GLN A 100 -6.34 -33.52 -6.73
CA GLN A 100 -4.91 -33.52 -6.43
C GLN A 100 -4.65 -33.45 -4.93
N VAL A 101 -3.68 -34.25 -4.49
CA VAL A 101 -3.16 -34.22 -3.13
C VAL A 101 -1.88 -33.40 -3.12
N GLN A 102 -1.85 -32.38 -2.26
CA GLN A 102 -0.70 -31.49 -2.09
C GLN A 102 -0.24 -31.47 -0.63
N TRP A 103 1.05 -31.19 -0.43
CA TRP A 103 1.66 -31.09 0.88
C TRP A 103 2.04 -29.65 1.17
N LEU A 104 1.43 -29.08 2.20
CA LEU A 104 1.81 -27.76 2.70
C LEU A 104 2.83 -27.93 3.81
N ARG A 105 4.07 -27.45 3.60
CA ARG A 105 5.18 -27.61 4.55
C ARG A 105 5.34 -26.38 5.44
N LEU A 106 5.82 -26.63 6.65
CA LEU A 106 6.12 -25.56 7.61
C LEU A 106 7.23 -24.65 7.05
N ALA A 107 7.06 -23.34 7.20
CA ALA A 107 8.10 -22.39 6.81
C ALA A 107 9.40 -22.60 7.62
N PRO A 108 10.58 -22.34 7.03
CA PRO A 108 11.85 -22.48 7.74
C PRO A 108 11.91 -21.50 8.93
N SER A 109 12.42 -21.99 10.07
CA SER A 109 12.61 -21.17 11.26
C SER A 109 13.90 -20.37 11.13
N ILE A 110 13.83 -19.05 11.35
CA ILE A 110 15.00 -18.15 11.30
C ILE A 110 15.38 -17.84 12.74
N VAL A 111 16.57 -18.27 13.17
CA VAL A 111 17.10 -17.99 14.52
C VAL A 111 18.17 -16.91 14.40
N GLN A 112 17.90 -15.72 14.95
CA GLN A 112 18.89 -14.64 15.02
C GLN A 112 19.67 -14.77 16.34
N PRO A 113 20.99 -14.99 16.32
CA PRO A 113 21.79 -14.97 17.54
C PRO A 113 21.87 -13.54 18.09
N SER A 114 21.60 -13.36 19.38
CA SER A 114 21.84 -12.11 20.10
C SER A 114 23.35 -11.89 20.26
N ARG A 115 23.85 -10.71 19.85
CA ARG A 115 25.27 -10.30 19.94
C ARG A 115 25.55 -9.55 21.22
#